data_AF-A0A7X6Y0F1-F1
#
_entry.id   AF-A0A7X6Y0F1-F1
#
_cell.length_a   1.000
_cell.length_b   1.000
_cell.length_c   1.000
_cell.angle_alpha   90.00
_cell.angle_beta   90.00
_cell.angle_gamma   90.00
#
_symmetry.space_group_name_H-M   'P 1'
#
loop_
_entity.id
_entity.type
_entity.pdbx_description
1 polymer ?
#
loop_
_entity_poly.entity_id
_entity_poly.type
_entity_poly.pdbx_seq_one_letter_code
_entity_poly.pdbx_strand_id
1 'polypeptide(L)'
;MNHTKDINNKELSNKDAVISYDSEGNPYSYYSSDEWILWSLKMTISFTRLSGYFKEQTKEIIHKLIINNYSKITPGSINSIIEGSVIFEKCIRCCGGDSYSFIDDDSNYRKLLIEAKNKNLKITTWKNNLIFISHLYREKIITRNIGMAEELAKKLSINGDNKISTQALCLPEKIANTYYGEALRFVDEHYPNRHIISQAHKEYTAEYEKLSKKYKTAFTIRKYALISTLSLPENT
;
A
#
# COMPACT_ATOMS: atom_id res chain seq x y z
N MET A 1 24.13 -0.74 30.83
CA MET A 1 24.19 -2.10 31.40
C MET A 1 23.78 -3.07 30.32
N ASN A 2 24.73 -3.92 29.94
CA ASN A 2 24.75 -4.72 28.72
C ASN A 2 23.95 -6.02 28.90
N HIS A 3 22.98 -6.27 28.03
CA HIS A 3 22.44 -7.60 27.79
C HIS A 3 22.41 -7.90 26.30
N THR A 4 23.61 -8.06 25.74
CA THR A 4 23.80 -8.81 24.49
C THR A 4 24.68 -9.99 24.87
N LYS A 5 24.06 -11.13 25.16
CA LYS A 5 24.77 -12.41 25.24
C LYS A 5 24.66 -13.06 23.86
N ASP A 6 25.83 -13.36 23.32
CA ASP A 6 26.07 -14.14 22.12
C ASP A 6 25.17 -15.37 22.05
N ILE A 7 24.33 -15.44 21.02
CA ILE A 7 23.62 -16.67 20.66
C ILE A 7 24.44 -17.31 19.54
N ASN A 8 25.28 -18.26 19.95
CA ASN A 8 26.02 -19.15 19.07
C ASN A 8 25.08 -19.89 18.11
N ASN A 9 25.49 -19.92 16.84
CA ASN A 9 25.01 -20.82 15.80
C ASN A 9 25.03 -22.27 16.29
N LYS A 10 23.87 -22.78 16.69
CA LYS A 10 23.59 -24.22 16.80
C LYS A 10 22.18 -24.42 16.29
N GLU A 11 22.00 -25.41 15.44
CA GLU A 11 20.73 -25.82 14.85
C GLU A 11 19.62 -25.87 15.92
N LEU A 12 18.73 -24.89 15.91
CA LEU A 12 17.70 -24.73 16.93
C LEU A 12 16.37 -25.30 16.41
N SER A 13 16.15 -26.59 16.63
CA SER A 13 14.79 -27.11 16.83
C SER A 13 14.27 -26.60 18.18
N ASN A 14 14.04 -25.28 18.30
CA ASN A 14 13.71 -24.65 19.58
C ASN A 14 12.23 -24.35 19.68
N LYS A 15 11.41 -25.41 19.72
CA LYS A 15 9.97 -25.30 19.96
C LYS A 15 9.65 -24.64 21.31
N ASP A 16 10.61 -24.67 22.23
CA ASP A 16 10.53 -24.07 23.57
C ASP A 16 11.20 -22.69 23.65
N ALA A 17 11.65 -22.12 22.52
CA ALA A 17 12.17 -20.75 22.50
C ALA A 17 11.09 -19.77 22.97
N VAL A 18 11.41 -19.00 24.01
CA VAL A 18 10.54 -17.94 24.51
C VAL A 18 10.62 -16.75 23.56
N ILE A 19 9.48 -16.32 23.06
CA ILE A 19 9.34 -15.19 22.12
C ILE A 19 9.20 -13.87 22.86
N SER A 20 8.47 -13.87 23.98
CA SER A 20 8.26 -12.69 24.79
C SER A 20 8.11 -13.03 26.26
N TYR A 21 8.43 -12.05 27.09
CA TYR A 21 8.32 -12.10 28.53
C TYR A 21 7.30 -11.06 29.00
N ASP A 22 6.65 -11.32 30.13
CA ASP A 22 5.83 -10.33 30.82
C ASP A 22 6.70 -9.31 31.58
N SER A 23 6.06 -8.36 32.27
CA SER A 23 6.73 -7.36 33.11
C SER A 23 7.46 -7.95 34.32
N GLU A 24 7.17 -9.18 34.70
CA GLU A 24 7.76 -9.91 35.83
C GLU A 24 8.90 -10.85 35.37
N GLY A 25 9.16 -10.94 34.07
CA GLY A 25 10.19 -11.78 33.48
C GLY A 25 9.76 -13.23 33.21
N ASN A 26 8.47 -13.55 33.33
CA ASN A 26 7.97 -14.88 33.00
C ASN A 26 7.74 -15.02 31.48
N PRO A 27 8.02 -16.21 30.90
CA PRO A 27 7.70 -16.50 29.51
C PRO A 27 6.20 -16.36 29.23
N TYR A 28 5.85 -15.54 28.24
CA TYR A 28 4.44 -15.26 27.91
C TYR A 28 4.00 -15.92 26.61
N SER A 29 4.89 -15.99 25.60
CA SER A 29 4.63 -16.74 24.36
C SER A 29 5.84 -17.53 23.91
N TYR A 30 5.60 -18.70 23.34
CA TYR A 30 6.63 -19.63 22.89
C TYR A 30 6.60 -19.75 21.37
N TYR A 31 7.73 -20.11 20.76
CA TYR A 31 7.84 -20.30 19.32
C TYR A 31 6.83 -21.34 18.81
N SER A 32 6.59 -22.39 19.60
CA SER A 32 5.58 -23.41 19.31
C SER A 32 4.15 -22.86 19.29
N SER A 33 3.84 -21.81 20.05
CA SER A 33 2.50 -21.21 20.13
C SER A 33 2.05 -20.66 18.78
N ASP A 34 0.74 -20.76 18.50
CA ASP A 34 0.13 -20.17 17.30
C ASP A 34 -0.19 -18.68 17.46
N GLU A 35 -0.04 -18.15 18.68
CA GLU A 35 -0.17 -16.73 18.97
C GLU A 35 1.06 -16.23 19.72
N TRP A 36 1.69 -15.18 19.20
CA TRP A 36 2.84 -14.52 19.82
C TRP A 36 2.46 -13.10 20.22
N ILE A 37 2.70 -12.74 21.46
CA ILE A 37 2.30 -11.46 22.01
C ILE A 37 3.56 -10.62 22.23
N LEU A 38 3.69 -9.55 21.46
CA LEU A 38 4.84 -8.64 21.48
C LEU A 38 4.46 -7.34 22.17
N TRP A 39 4.60 -7.30 23.50
CA TRP A 39 4.20 -6.18 24.35
C TRP A 39 4.86 -4.85 23.98
N SER A 40 6.15 -4.86 23.68
CA SER A 40 6.91 -3.67 23.26
C SER A 40 6.36 -3.02 21.98
N LEU A 41 5.79 -3.84 21.09
CA LEU A 41 5.19 -3.42 19.84
C LEU A 41 3.67 -3.28 19.94
N LYS A 42 3.09 -3.54 21.13
CA LYS A 42 1.65 -3.55 21.41
C LYS A 42 0.86 -4.34 20.37
N MET A 43 1.34 -5.53 20.02
CA MET A 43 0.72 -6.34 18.98
C MET A 43 0.69 -7.84 19.32
N THR A 44 -0.29 -8.52 18.73
CA THR A 44 -0.41 -9.99 18.75
C THR A 44 -0.29 -10.50 17.33
N ILE A 45 0.59 -11.48 17.12
CA ILE A 45 0.80 -12.17 15.85
C ILE A 45 0.06 -13.50 15.93
N SER A 46 -0.89 -13.73 15.03
CA SER A 46 -1.63 -14.99 14.96
C SER A 46 -1.25 -15.77 13.69
N PHE A 47 -0.87 -17.03 13.87
CA PHE A 47 -0.50 -17.98 12.81
C PHE A 47 -1.62 -18.98 12.49
N THR A 48 -2.79 -18.83 13.12
CA THR A 48 -3.95 -19.74 12.99
C THR A 48 -4.46 -19.90 11.56
N ARG A 49 -4.26 -18.90 10.69
CA ARG A 49 -4.66 -18.90 9.27
C ARG A 49 -3.67 -19.61 8.34
N LEU A 50 -2.53 -20.05 8.86
CA LEU A 50 -1.50 -20.77 8.12
C LEU A 50 -1.48 -22.24 8.52
N SER A 51 -0.94 -23.11 7.68
CA SER A 51 -0.88 -24.53 7.99
C SER A 51 0.36 -25.24 7.45
N GLY A 52 0.78 -26.31 8.14
CA GLY A 52 1.91 -27.15 7.74
C GLY A 52 3.21 -26.37 7.51
N TYR A 53 3.93 -26.71 6.45
CA TYR A 53 5.22 -26.13 6.10
C TYR A 53 5.16 -24.60 5.92
N PHE A 54 4.06 -24.06 5.36
CA PHE A 54 3.87 -22.62 5.22
C PHE A 54 3.89 -21.88 6.55
N LYS A 55 3.24 -22.45 7.58
CA LYS A 55 3.22 -21.90 8.94
C LYS A 55 4.63 -21.87 9.52
N GLU A 56 5.35 -22.98 9.42
CA GLU A 56 6.70 -23.13 9.98
C GLU A 56 7.68 -22.13 9.37
N GLN A 57 7.70 -22.02 8.03
CA GLN A 57 8.54 -21.05 7.32
C GLN A 57 8.19 -19.60 7.67
N THR A 58 6.89 -19.29 7.83
CA THR A 58 6.46 -17.94 8.23
C THR A 58 6.89 -17.61 9.66
N LYS A 59 6.74 -18.55 10.60
CA LYS A 59 7.22 -18.41 11.99
C LYS A 59 8.72 -18.16 12.00
N GLU A 60 9.48 -18.91 11.22
CA GLU A 60 10.93 -18.76 11.14
C GLU A 60 11.35 -17.37 10.64
N ILE A 61 10.74 -16.88 9.57
CA ILE A 61 11.02 -15.53 9.01
C ILE A 61 10.74 -14.44 10.05
N ILE A 62 9.58 -14.51 10.71
CA ILE A 62 9.18 -13.50 11.69
C ILE A 62 10.10 -13.56 12.92
N HIS A 63 10.44 -14.75 13.38
CA HIS A 63 11.36 -14.94 14.51
C HIS A 63 12.74 -14.35 14.21
N LYS A 64 13.32 -14.66 13.03
CA LYS A 64 14.60 -14.07 12.60
C LYS A 64 14.52 -12.55 12.48
N LEU A 65 13.41 -12.01 12.01
CA LEU A 65 13.20 -10.56 11.96
C LEU A 65 13.24 -9.97 13.37
N ILE A 66 12.45 -10.52 14.31
CA ILE A 66 12.37 -10.05 15.69
C ILE A 66 13.76 -10.06 16.34
N ILE A 67 14.51 -11.16 16.22
CA ILE A 67 15.85 -11.27 16.83
C ILE A 67 16.84 -10.27 16.21
N ASN A 68 16.87 -10.16 14.88
CA ASN A 68 17.93 -9.41 14.19
C ASN A 68 17.64 -7.91 14.05
N ASN A 69 16.37 -7.50 14.07
CA ASN A 69 15.95 -6.15 13.70
C ASN A 69 14.85 -5.57 14.59
N TYR A 70 14.76 -6.01 15.85
CA TYR A 70 13.70 -5.61 16.79
C TYR A 70 13.37 -4.12 16.77
N SER A 71 14.39 -3.25 16.80
CA SER A 71 14.24 -1.79 16.85
C SER A 71 13.71 -1.15 15.56
N LYS A 72 13.71 -1.87 14.43
CA LYS A 72 13.28 -1.37 13.12
C LYS A 72 11.93 -1.96 12.69
N ILE A 73 11.38 -2.89 13.45
CA ILE A 73 10.15 -3.57 13.09
C ILE A 73 8.95 -2.74 13.52
N THR A 74 8.01 -2.58 12.60
CA THR A 74 6.70 -1.99 12.89
C THR A 74 5.62 -3.08 12.84
N PRO A 75 4.51 -2.91 13.57
CA PRO A 75 3.36 -3.80 13.46
C PRO A 75 2.86 -3.95 12.02
N GLY A 76 2.92 -2.88 11.22
CA GLY A 76 2.55 -2.91 9.81
C GLY A 76 3.45 -3.81 8.96
N SER A 77 4.75 -3.86 9.25
CA SER A 77 5.70 -4.75 8.57
C SER A 77 5.37 -6.23 8.83
N ILE A 78 5.15 -6.60 10.09
CA ILE A 78 4.80 -7.98 10.46
C ILE A 78 3.44 -8.36 9.86
N ASN A 79 2.44 -7.49 9.94
CA ASN A 79 1.13 -7.75 9.34
C ASN A 79 1.24 -7.97 7.83
N SER A 80 2.06 -7.21 7.13
CA SER A 80 2.28 -7.39 5.69
C SER A 80 2.90 -8.76 5.36
N ILE A 81 3.79 -9.26 6.22
CA ILE A 81 4.40 -10.60 6.09
C ILE A 81 3.35 -11.69 6.32
N ILE A 82 2.53 -11.57 7.37
CA ILE A 82 1.46 -12.53 7.69
C ILE A 82 0.36 -12.55 6.61
N GLU A 83 -0.11 -11.39 6.16
CA GLU A 83 -1.13 -11.34 5.11
C GLU A 83 -0.56 -11.84 3.78
N GLY A 84 0.70 -11.51 3.48
CA GLY A 84 1.42 -12.04 2.34
C GLY A 84 1.48 -13.56 2.38
N SER A 85 1.94 -14.15 3.49
CA SER A 85 2.05 -15.61 3.65
C SER A 85 0.70 -16.30 3.49
N VAL A 86 -0.37 -15.78 4.10
CA VAL A 86 -1.73 -16.36 3.97
C VAL A 86 -2.22 -16.32 2.52
N ILE A 87 -1.99 -15.23 1.80
CA ILE A 87 -2.41 -15.10 0.41
C ILE A 87 -1.61 -16.04 -0.50
N PHE A 88 -0.29 -16.10 -0.32
CA PHE A 88 0.56 -16.98 -1.12
C PHE A 88 0.33 -18.46 -0.81
N GLU A 89 0.15 -18.85 0.45
CA GLU A 89 -0.26 -20.22 0.81
C GLU A 89 -1.54 -20.60 0.06
N LYS A 90 -2.59 -19.75 0.11
CA LYS A 90 -3.85 -20.03 -0.59
C LYS A 90 -3.65 -20.18 -2.10
N CYS A 91 -2.88 -19.29 -2.73
CA CYS A 91 -2.65 -19.36 -4.18
C CYS A 91 -1.84 -20.61 -4.57
N ILE A 92 -0.80 -20.96 -3.79
CA ILE A 92 0.03 -22.14 -4.04
C ILE A 92 -0.80 -23.41 -3.86
N ARG A 93 -1.58 -23.52 -2.78
CA ARG A 93 -2.46 -24.67 -2.54
C ARG A 93 -3.51 -24.84 -3.64
N CYS A 94 -4.11 -23.75 -4.12
CA CYS A 94 -5.01 -23.79 -5.28
C CYS A 94 -4.33 -24.31 -6.56
N CYS A 95 -3.01 -24.13 -6.69
CA CYS A 95 -2.21 -24.66 -7.79
C CYS A 95 -1.68 -26.10 -7.54
N GLY A 96 -2.03 -26.71 -6.40
CA GLY A 96 -1.57 -28.05 -6.01
C GLY A 96 -0.20 -28.10 -5.32
N GLY A 97 0.37 -26.96 -4.92
CA GLY A 97 1.63 -26.91 -4.17
C GLY A 97 1.45 -26.96 -2.65
N ASP A 98 2.51 -27.33 -1.96
CA ASP A 98 2.56 -27.50 -0.49
C ASP A 98 3.69 -26.70 0.19
N SER A 99 4.52 -26.00 -0.59
CA SER A 99 5.65 -25.21 -0.11
C SER A 99 5.82 -23.88 -0.85
N TYR A 100 6.54 -22.93 -0.25
CA TYR A 100 6.89 -21.69 -0.94
C TYR A 100 7.86 -21.91 -2.11
N SER A 101 8.70 -22.95 -2.10
CA SER A 101 9.58 -23.28 -3.22
C SER A 101 8.83 -23.69 -4.49
N PHE A 102 7.51 -23.91 -4.41
CA PHE A 102 6.64 -24.12 -5.57
C PHE A 102 6.83 -23.06 -6.66
N ILE A 103 7.09 -21.80 -6.28
CA ILE A 103 7.26 -20.71 -7.25
C ILE A 103 8.62 -20.69 -7.94
N ASP A 104 9.58 -21.54 -7.58
CA ASP A 104 10.89 -21.56 -8.23
C ASP A 104 10.81 -22.16 -9.64
N ASP A 105 9.88 -23.10 -9.86
CA ASP A 105 9.58 -23.59 -11.20
C ASP A 105 8.78 -22.56 -12.02
N ASP A 106 9.20 -22.34 -13.27
CA ASP A 106 8.62 -21.33 -14.17
C ASP A 106 7.15 -21.63 -14.53
N SER A 107 6.80 -22.91 -14.71
CA SER A 107 5.44 -23.32 -15.04
C SER A 107 4.51 -23.10 -13.85
N ASN A 108 4.96 -23.49 -12.67
CA ASN A 108 4.24 -23.30 -11.40
C ASN A 108 4.09 -21.82 -11.04
N TYR A 109 5.13 -21.01 -11.25
CA TYR A 109 5.04 -19.57 -11.04
C TYR A 109 3.97 -18.93 -11.94
N ARG A 110 3.90 -19.30 -13.22
CA ARG A 110 2.86 -18.80 -14.14
C ARG A 110 1.46 -19.18 -13.69
N LYS A 111 1.26 -20.42 -13.21
CA LYS A 111 -0.02 -20.87 -12.63
C LYS A 111 -0.40 -20.02 -11.41
N LEU A 112 0.57 -19.78 -10.52
CA LEU A 112 0.35 -18.96 -9.34
C LEU A 112 -0.01 -17.51 -9.70
N LEU A 113 0.60 -16.92 -10.72
CA LEU A 113 0.25 -15.56 -11.16
C LEU A 113 -1.19 -15.46 -11.67
N ILE A 114 -1.69 -16.49 -12.37
CA ILE A 114 -3.08 -16.56 -12.81
C ILE A 114 -4.01 -16.62 -11.59
N GLU A 115 -3.73 -17.49 -10.63
CA GLU A 115 -4.55 -17.63 -9.43
C GLU A 115 -4.50 -16.37 -8.53
N ALA A 116 -3.33 -15.75 -8.42
CA ALA A 116 -3.16 -14.48 -7.72
C ALA A 116 -4.04 -13.40 -8.36
N LYS A 117 -4.06 -13.28 -9.70
CA LYS A 117 -4.92 -12.31 -10.40
C LYS A 117 -6.41 -12.52 -10.09
N ASN A 118 -6.84 -13.77 -9.95
CA ASN A 118 -8.23 -14.11 -9.61
C ASN A 118 -8.65 -13.65 -8.19
N LYS A 119 -7.70 -13.30 -7.31
CA LYS A 119 -8.01 -12.74 -5.98
C LYS A 119 -8.55 -11.31 -6.01
N ASN A 120 -8.50 -10.63 -7.16
CA ASN A 120 -9.14 -9.32 -7.36
C ASN A 120 -8.70 -8.24 -6.35
N LEU A 121 -7.43 -8.27 -5.92
CA LEU A 121 -6.90 -7.33 -4.92
C LEU A 121 -6.46 -6.01 -5.55
N LYS A 122 -6.43 -4.95 -4.73
CA LYS A 122 -5.93 -3.62 -5.11
C LYS A 122 -4.40 -3.62 -5.20
N ILE A 123 -3.85 -2.68 -5.97
CA ILE A 123 -2.39 -2.50 -6.15
C ILE A 123 -1.69 -2.32 -4.80
N THR A 124 -2.23 -1.49 -3.91
CA THR A 124 -1.66 -1.22 -2.58
C THR A 124 -1.58 -2.48 -1.72
N THR A 125 -2.61 -3.33 -1.78
CA THR A 125 -2.65 -4.62 -1.10
C THR A 125 -1.57 -5.55 -1.66
N TRP A 126 -1.45 -5.66 -2.99
CA TRP A 126 -0.40 -6.47 -3.60
C TRP A 126 1.01 -6.00 -3.26
N LYS A 127 1.26 -4.68 -3.27
CA LYS A 127 2.55 -4.12 -2.87
C LYS A 127 2.94 -4.56 -1.45
N ASN A 128 2.01 -4.45 -0.50
CA ASN A 128 2.26 -4.86 0.89
C ASN A 128 2.52 -6.36 0.99
N ASN A 129 1.71 -7.17 0.31
CA ASN A 129 1.84 -8.63 0.37
C ASN A 129 3.11 -9.14 -0.32
N LEU A 130 3.58 -8.48 -1.39
CA LEU A 130 4.79 -8.86 -2.10
C LEU A 130 6.08 -8.64 -1.28
N ILE A 131 6.03 -7.82 -0.23
CA ILE A 131 7.14 -7.68 0.73
C ILE A 131 7.53 -9.04 1.31
N PHE A 132 6.53 -9.90 1.57
CA PHE A 132 6.75 -11.26 2.04
C PHE A 132 7.69 -12.07 1.14
N ILE A 133 7.56 -11.94 -0.18
CA ILE A 133 8.41 -12.70 -1.12
C ILE A 133 9.86 -12.24 -1.07
N SER A 134 10.10 -10.94 -0.88
CA SER A 134 11.45 -10.43 -0.65
C SER A 134 12.09 -11.05 0.60
N HIS A 135 11.32 -11.30 1.65
CA HIS A 135 11.80 -12.03 2.83
C HIS A 135 12.09 -13.50 2.52
N LEU A 136 11.21 -14.20 1.80
CA LEU A 136 11.45 -15.59 1.37
C LEU A 136 12.76 -15.73 0.60
N TYR A 137 13.01 -14.83 -0.36
CA TYR A 137 14.23 -14.84 -1.17
C TYR A 137 15.47 -14.55 -0.31
N ARG A 138 15.40 -13.56 0.58
CA ARG A 138 16.53 -13.21 1.48
C ARG A 138 16.90 -14.36 2.40
N GLU A 139 15.91 -15.07 2.93
CA GLU A 139 16.11 -16.23 3.80
C GLU A 139 16.41 -17.54 3.01
N LYS A 140 16.56 -17.47 1.68
CA LYS A 140 16.86 -18.60 0.77
C LYS A 140 15.81 -19.72 0.80
N ILE A 141 14.56 -19.39 1.15
CA ILE A 141 13.43 -20.33 1.11
C ILE A 141 12.96 -20.54 -0.34
N ILE A 142 13.16 -19.52 -1.17
CA ILE A 142 12.95 -19.55 -2.62
C ILE A 142 14.22 -19.06 -3.31
N THR A 143 14.41 -19.50 -4.54
CA THR A 143 15.48 -19.04 -5.43
C THR A 143 14.98 -17.95 -6.38
N ARG A 144 13.67 -17.85 -6.62
CA ARG A 144 13.09 -16.82 -7.49
C ARG A 144 13.12 -15.43 -6.87
N ASN A 145 13.87 -14.54 -7.50
CA ASN A 145 13.81 -13.12 -7.21
C ASN A 145 12.70 -12.43 -8.02
N ILE A 146 11.76 -11.78 -7.35
CA ILE A 146 10.66 -11.04 -7.99
C ILE A 146 11.11 -9.69 -8.55
N GLY A 147 12.24 -9.14 -8.07
CA GLY A 147 12.78 -7.87 -8.56
C GLY A 147 11.80 -6.71 -8.39
N MET A 148 11.16 -6.28 -9.49
CA MET A 148 10.27 -5.12 -9.55
C MET A 148 8.86 -5.43 -9.00
N ALA A 149 8.76 -5.50 -7.67
CA ALA A 149 7.51 -5.78 -6.96
C ALA A 149 6.37 -4.81 -7.32
N GLU A 150 6.67 -3.56 -7.65
CA GLU A 150 5.69 -2.57 -8.06
C GLU A 150 5.03 -2.88 -9.40
N GLU A 151 5.82 -3.26 -10.40
CA GLU A 151 5.31 -3.65 -11.71
C GLU A 151 4.53 -4.96 -11.64
N LEU A 152 4.98 -5.90 -10.78
CA LEU A 152 4.22 -7.10 -10.52
C LEU A 152 2.89 -6.80 -9.83
N ALA A 153 2.87 -5.91 -8.83
CA ALA A 153 1.64 -5.50 -8.15
C ALA A 153 0.62 -4.89 -9.12
N LYS A 154 1.06 -4.07 -10.07
CA LYS A 154 0.18 -3.53 -11.14
C LYS A 154 -0.42 -4.66 -11.98
N LYS A 155 0.43 -5.58 -12.46
CA LYS A 155 0.00 -6.75 -13.26
C LYS A 155 -1.00 -7.66 -12.54
N LEU A 156 -0.83 -7.87 -11.23
CA LEU A 156 -1.68 -8.73 -10.42
C LEU A 156 -2.98 -8.05 -9.96
N SER A 157 -3.03 -6.73 -9.98
CA SER A 157 -4.19 -5.99 -9.46
C SER A 157 -5.40 -6.07 -10.37
N ILE A 158 -6.58 -5.95 -9.77
CA ILE A 158 -7.85 -5.89 -10.51
C ILE A 158 -7.93 -4.69 -11.46
N ASN A 159 -7.25 -3.59 -11.14
CA ASN A 159 -7.32 -2.34 -11.89
C ASN A 159 -6.22 -2.19 -12.96
N GLY A 160 -5.24 -3.11 -13.03
CA GLY A 160 -4.11 -3.01 -13.98
C GLY A 160 -3.48 -1.62 -14.06
N ASP A 161 -2.91 -1.27 -15.23
CA ASP A 161 -2.50 0.10 -15.56
C ASP A 161 -3.68 1.04 -15.84
N ASN A 162 -4.90 0.51 -15.96
CA ASN A 162 -6.08 1.24 -16.39
C ASN A 162 -7.31 0.83 -15.58
N LYS A 163 -7.55 1.58 -14.50
CA LYS A 163 -8.84 2.16 -14.11
C LYS A 163 -8.73 2.68 -12.69
N ILE A 164 -8.65 4.00 -12.58
CA ILE A 164 -9.13 4.72 -11.40
C ILE A 164 -10.49 4.11 -11.08
N SER A 165 -10.65 3.50 -9.91
CA SER A 165 -11.99 3.11 -9.47
C SER A 165 -12.77 4.41 -9.32
N THR A 166 -13.54 4.79 -10.33
CA THR A 166 -14.61 5.76 -10.19
C THR A 166 -15.61 5.09 -9.27
N GLN A 167 -15.39 5.20 -7.96
CA GLN A 167 -16.46 4.98 -6.99
C GLN A 167 -17.56 5.94 -7.41
N ALA A 168 -18.68 5.39 -7.89
CA ALA A 168 -19.87 6.17 -8.09
C ALA A 168 -20.31 6.66 -6.70
N LEU A 169 -20.02 7.91 -6.39
CA LEU A 169 -20.47 8.53 -5.17
C LEU A 169 -21.95 8.86 -5.37
N CYS A 170 -22.85 8.01 -4.87
CA CYS A 170 -24.27 8.31 -4.89
C CYS A 170 -24.52 9.44 -3.88
N LEU A 171 -24.72 10.66 -4.39
CA LEU A 171 -25.13 11.79 -3.56
C LEU A 171 -26.60 11.61 -3.19
N PRO A 172 -26.98 11.67 -1.90
CA PRO A 172 -28.37 11.73 -1.50
C PRO A 172 -29.08 12.90 -2.19
N GLU A 173 -30.30 12.66 -2.65
CA GLU A 173 -31.06 13.61 -3.48
C GLU A 173 -31.17 15.00 -2.84
N LYS A 174 -31.39 15.07 -1.52
CA LYS A 174 -31.45 16.34 -0.79
C LYS A 174 -30.16 17.16 -0.91
N ILE A 175 -28.99 16.51 -0.90
CA ILE A 175 -27.69 17.16 -1.06
C ILE A 175 -27.48 17.55 -2.53
N ALA A 176 -27.76 16.62 -3.44
CA ALA A 176 -27.66 16.86 -4.88
C ALA A 176 -28.50 18.06 -5.31
N ASN A 177 -29.76 18.15 -4.85
CA ASN A 177 -30.66 19.24 -5.21
C ASN A 177 -30.15 20.61 -4.73
N THR A 178 -29.58 20.69 -3.52
CA THR A 178 -28.96 21.94 -3.05
C THR A 178 -27.78 22.34 -3.92
N TYR A 179 -26.85 21.41 -4.19
CA TYR A 179 -25.66 21.73 -4.99
C TYR A 179 -26.00 22.07 -6.45
N TYR A 180 -26.84 21.26 -7.09
CA TYR A 180 -27.23 21.49 -8.48
C TYR A 180 -28.17 22.68 -8.64
N GLY A 181 -29.07 22.93 -7.68
CA GLY A 181 -29.92 24.10 -7.67
C GLY A 181 -29.12 25.40 -7.57
N GLU A 182 -28.11 25.45 -6.69
CA GLU A 182 -27.20 26.59 -6.59
C GLU A 182 -26.35 26.79 -7.85
N ALA A 183 -25.85 25.69 -8.43
CA ALA A 183 -25.10 25.75 -9.68
C ALA A 183 -25.96 26.27 -10.84
N LEU A 184 -27.21 25.80 -10.95
CA LEU A 184 -28.16 26.29 -11.95
C LEU A 184 -28.50 27.76 -11.74
N ARG A 185 -28.76 28.18 -10.50
CA ARG A 185 -29.00 29.59 -10.16
C ARG A 185 -27.84 30.48 -10.56
N PHE A 186 -26.61 30.08 -10.25
CA PHE A 186 -25.40 30.81 -10.63
C PHE A 186 -25.25 30.91 -12.15
N VAL A 187 -25.52 29.82 -12.87
CA VAL A 187 -25.50 29.82 -14.34
C VAL A 187 -26.57 30.77 -14.87
N ASP A 188 -27.81 30.68 -14.41
CA ASP A 188 -28.92 31.51 -14.88
C ASP A 188 -28.68 33.00 -14.62
N GLU A 189 -28.17 33.36 -13.44
CA GLU A 189 -27.84 34.74 -13.07
C GLU A 189 -26.75 35.34 -13.97
N HIS A 190 -25.73 34.53 -14.32
CA HIS A 190 -24.57 35.01 -15.07
C HIS A 190 -24.62 34.67 -16.57
N TYR A 191 -25.60 33.90 -17.04
CA TYR A 191 -25.78 33.51 -18.44
C TYR A 191 -25.94 34.71 -19.39
N PRO A 192 -26.64 35.80 -19.02
CA PRO A 192 -26.69 37.01 -19.86
C PRO A 192 -25.29 37.58 -20.13
N ASN A 193 -24.40 37.52 -19.14
CA ASN A 193 -23.02 38.02 -19.21
C ASN A 193 -22.00 36.96 -19.64
N ARG A 194 -22.45 35.78 -20.11
CA ARG A 194 -21.58 34.63 -20.42
C ARG A 194 -20.43 34.97 -21.37
N HIS A 195 -20.68 35.84 -22.35
CA HIS A 195 -19.67 36.24 -23.34
C HIS A 195 -18.58 37.11 -22.71
N ILE A 196 -18.97 38.04 -21.83
CA ILE A 196 -18.06 38.92 -21.10
C ILE A 196 -17.20 38.09 -20.14
N ILE A 197 -17.83 37.18 -19.39
CA ILE A 197 -17.14 36.29 -18.45
C ILE A 197 -16.17 35.37 -19.21
N SER A 198 -16.60 34.79 -20.32
CA SER A 198 -15.73 33.94 -21.15
C SER A 198 -14.56 34.72 -21.74
N GLN A 199 -14.77 35.96 -22.15
CA GLN A 199 -13.73 36.83 -22.69
C GLN A 199 -12.71 37.21 -21.62
N ALA A 200 -13.18 37.67 -20.45
CA ALA A 200 -12.32 38.00 -19.31
C ALA A 200 -11.50 36.78 -18.83
N HIS A 201 -12.10 35.59 -18.81
CA HIS A 201 -11.39 34.36 -18.48
C HIS A 201 -10.30 34.02 -19.51
N LYS A 202 -10.58 34.19 -20.80
CA LYS A 202 -9.59 33.96 -21.87
C LYS A 202 -8.41 34.92 -21.76
N GLU A 203 -8.69 36.21 -21.54
CA GLU A 203 -7.66 37.25 -21.35
C GLU A 203 -6.79 36.96 -20.12
N TYR A 204 -7.42 36.61 -19.01
CA TYR A 204 -6.71 36.19 -17.79
C TYR A 204 -5.82 34.97 -18.03
N THR A 205 -6.34 33.93 -18.70
CA THR A 205 -5.60 32.69 -18.94
C THR A 205 -4.40 32.95 -19.85
N ALA A 206 -4.57 33.76 -20.90
CA ALA A 206 -3.49 34.11 -21.83
C ALA A 206 -2.36 34.91 -21.13
N GLU A 207 -2.70 35.91 -20.30
CA GLU A 207 -1.70 36.64 -19.53
C GLU A 207 -1.06 35.77 -18.44
N TYR A 208 -1.82 34.87 -17.81
CA TYR A 208 -1.28 33.90 -16.85
C TYR A 208 -0.23 32.99 -17.49
N GLU A 209 -0.50 32.43 -18.68
CA GLU A 209 0.45 31.58 -19.42
C GLU A 209 1.69 32.34 -19.91
N LYS A 210 1.54 33.61 -20.27
CA LYS A 210 2.66 34.47 -20.64
C LYS A 210 3.55 34.78 -19.44
N LEU A 211 2.95 35.08 -18.30
CA LEU A 211 3.65 35.38 -17.05
C LEU A 211 4.26 34.12 -16.40
N SER A 212 3.69 32.94 -16.61
CA SER A 212 4.25 31.68 -16.10
C SER A 212 5.59 31.30 -16.75
N LYS A 213 5.89 31.84 -17.94
CA LYS A 213 7.21 31.71 -18.58
C LYS A 213 8.26 32.63 -17.95
N LYS A 214 7.84 33.67 -17.22
CA LYS A 214 8.71 34.73 -16.67
C LYS A 214 8.92 34.63 -15.15
N TYR A 215 7.89 34.21 -14.41
CA TYR A 215 7.94 34.10 -12.95
C TYR A 215 7.79 32.65 -12.50
N LYS A 216 8.47 32.26 -11.42
CA LYS A 216 8.46 30.88 -10.90
C LYS A 216 7.33 30.58 -9.91
N THR A 217 6.77 31.61 -9.27
CA THR A 217 5.81 31.43 -8.17
C THR A 217 4.38 31.72 -8.63
N ALA A 218 3.48 30.75 -8.45
CA ALA A 218 2.07 30.85 -8.85
C ALA A 218 1.35 32.08 -8.27
N PHE A 219 1.64 32.44 -7.02
CA PHE A 219 1.05 33.62 -6.36
C PHE A 219 1.36 34.92 -7.12
N THR A 220 2.62 35.12 -7.51
CA THR A 220 3.08 36.30 -8.26
C THR A 220 2.43 36.36 -9.64
N ILE A 221 2.39 35.22 -10.36
CA ILE A 221 1.77 35.11 -11.68
C ILE A 221 0.28 35.49 -11.61
N ARG A 222 -0.46 34.95 -10.63
CA ARG A 222 -1.90 35.26 -10.43
C ARG A 222 -2.13 36.74 -10.17
N LYS A 223 -1.33 37.34 -9.28
CA LYS A 223 -1.46 38.76 -8.91
C LYS A 223 -1.25 39.67 -10.12
N TYR A 224 -0.19 39.45 -10.90
CA TYR A 224 0.11 40.30 -12.04
C TYR A 224 -0.83 40.06 -13.23
N ALA A 225 -1.28 38.82 -13.45
CA ALA A 225 -2.30 38.54 -14.45
C ALA A 225 -3.61 39.29 -14.16
N LEU A 226 -4.05 39.30 -12.88
CA LEU A 226 -5.24 40.06 -12.46
C LEU A 226 -5.07 41.56 -12.66
N ILE A 227 -3.94 42.14 -12.22
CA ILE A 227 -3.67 43.58 -12.36
C ILE A 227 -3.68 44.00 -13.83
N SER A 228 -3.06 43.20 -14.70
CA SER A 228 -3.01 43.47 -16.15
C SER A 228 -4.38 43.40 -16.83
N THR A 229 -5.29 42.55 -16.35
CA THR A 229 -6.65 42.42 -16.90
C THR A 229 -7.63 43.43 -16.32
N LEU A 230 -7.37 43.95 -15.11
CA LEU A 230 -8.22 44.96 -14.45
C LEU A 230 -7.94 46.40 -14.92
N SER A 231 -6.78 46.65 -15.54
CA SER A 231 -6.36 47.98 -16.00
C SER A 231 -6.91 48.40 -17.37
N LEU A 232 -7.96 47.75 -17.88
CA LEU A 232 -8.70 48.20 -19.07
C LEU A 232 -10.11 48.67 -18.70
N PRO A 233 -10.30 49.98 -18.54
CA PRO A 233 -11.46 50.65 -19.06
C PRO A 233 -10.97 51.72 -20.03
N GLU A 234 -11.26 51.57 -21.33
CA GLU A 234 -11.41 52.69 -22.27
C GLU A 234 -11.73 52.12 -23.65
N ASN A 235 -13.02 52.12 -24.01
CA ASN A 235 -13.52 52.71 -25.25
C ASN A 235 -15.03 52.43 -25.38
N THR A 236 -15.81 53.45 -25.01
CA THR A 236 -17.02 53.86 -25.76
C THR A 236 -16.57 54.88 -26.77
#